data_AF-A0A970A809-F1
#
_entry.id   AF-A0A970A809-F1
#
_cell.length_a   1.000
_cell.length_b   1.000
_cell.length_c   1.000
_cell.angle_alpha   90.00
_cell.angle_beta   90.00
_cell.angle_gamma   90.00
#
_symmetry.space_group_name_H-M   'P 1'
#
loop_
_entity.id
_entity.type
_entity.pdbx_description
1 polymer ?
#
loop_
_entity_poly.entity_id
_entity_poly.type
_entity_poly.pdbx_seq_one_letter_code
_entity_poly.pdbx_strand_id
1 'polypeptide(L)'
;MINFPAIYIANGTAILLLLVILLSLKRPLRYGLFEEKIFYAMVVLNILQCIIESAGFFLNGNMGYGYRTLSIVLNTILFINSSIFTYLWVIYADYKLFTDMKRIKRIYSFVAIPAILIIIGYLINLVTPVFFVVDKYNVYQRTDLFFIPYIVTYFYVAYGIILI
;
A
#
# COMPACT_ATOMS: atom_id res chain seq x y z
N MET A 1 -12.93 -6.41 20.90
CA MET A 1 -13.79 -7.02 19.86
C MET A 1 -13.61 -6.20 18.60
N ILE A 2 -13.28 -6.82 17.46
CA ILE A 2 -13.09 -6.11 16.19
C ILE A 2 -14.47 -5.71 15.65
N ASN A 3 -14.63 -4.43 15.29
CA ASN A 3 -15.90 -3.89 14.78
C ASN A 3 -15.97 -4.05 13.25
N PHE A 4 -16.38 -5.22 12.79
CA PHE A 4 -16.51 -5.54 11.36
C PHE A 4 -17.37 -4.53 10.58
N PRO A 5 -18.57 -4.11 11.06
CA PRO A 5 -19.35 -3.08 10.37
C PRO A 5 -18.58 -1.79 10.11
N ALA A 6 -17.82 -1.30 11.09
CA ALA A 6 -17.06 -0.07 10.95
C ALA A 6 -16.00 -0.16 9.83
N ILE A 7 -15.32 -1.31 9.72
CA ILE A 7 -14.31 -1.57 8.69
C ILE A 7 -14.94 -1.57 7.30
N TYR A 8 -16.06 -2.28 7.11
CA TYR A 8 -16.73 -2.33 5.82
C TYR A 8 -17.29 -0.98 5.39
N ILE A 9 -17.83 -0.19 6.34
CA ILE A 9 -18.30 1.17 6.05
C ILE A 9 -17.11 2.06 5.68
N ALA A 10 -16.02 2.04 6.43
CA ALA A 10 -14.83 2.83 6.14
C ALA A 10 -14.25 2.51 4.75
N ASN A 11 -14.02 1.23 4.45
CA ASN A 11 -13.48 0.82 3.15
C ASN A 11 -14.47 1.07 2.01
N GLY A 12 -15.77 0.85 2.22
CA GLY A 12 -16.80 1.16 1.23
C GLY A 12 -16.87 2.65 0.91
N THR A 13 -16.83 3.52 1.93
CA THR A 13 -16.82 4.98 1.73
C THR A 13 -15.56 5.46 1.04
N ALA A 14 -14.38 4.92 1.40
CA ALA A 14 -13.12 5.24 0.72
C ALA A 14 -13.18 4.88 -0.77
N ILE A 15 -13.63 3.67 -1.11
CA ILE A 15 -13.80 3.24 -2.51
C ILE A 15 -14.77 4.16 -3.26
N LEU A 16 -15.91 4.52 -2.67
CA LEU A 16 -16.87 5.42 -3.30
C LEU A 16 -16.26 6.80 -3.59
N LEU A 17 -15.54 7.39 -2.63
CA LEU A 17 -14.87 8.68 -2.82
C LEU A 17 -13.81 8.60 -3.93
N LEU A 18 -13.01 7.53 -3.94
CA LEU A 18 -11.98 7.32 -4.96
C LEU A 18 -12.57 7.10 -6.35
N LEU A 19 -13.70 6.39 -6.45
CA LEU A 19 -14.45 6.24 -7.70
C LEU A 19 -15.01 7.56 -8.19
N VAL A 20 -15.52 8.42 -7.31
CA VAL A 20 -15.95 9.78 -7.68
C VAL A 20 -14.77 10.56 -8.25
N ILE A 21 -13.60 10.52 -7.59
CA ILE A 21 -12.38 11.16 -8.09
C ILE A 21 -12.00 10.64 -9.49
N LEU A 22 -12.01 9.32 -9.70
CA LEU A 22 -11.73 8.70 -11.00
C LEU A 22 -12.72 9.13 -12.09
N LEU A 23 -14.00 9.26 -11.75
CA LEU A 23 -15.03 9.71 -12.69
C LEU A 23 -14.96 11.23 -12.96
N SER A 24 -14.50 12.02 -12.01
CA SER A 24 -14.27 13.46 -12.18
C SER A 24 -13.04 13.77 -13.05
N LEU A 25 -12.10 12.83 -13.17
CA LEU A 25 -10.95 12.92 -14.07
C LEU A 25 -11.31 12.80 -15.56
N LYS A 26 -12.62 12.76 -15.94
CA LYS A 26 -13.18 12.61 -17.30
C LYS A 26 -12.76 13.65 -18.35
N ARG A 27 -11.88 14.63 -18.05
CA ARG A 27 -11.23 15.38 -19.12
C ARG A 27 -10.17 14.46 -19.71
N PRO A 28 -10.17 14.19 -21.04
CA PRO A 28 -9.14 13.36 -21.64
C PRO A 28 -7.81 13.91 -21.18
N LEU A 29 -6.90 13.03 -20.74
CA LEU A 29 -5.49 13.26 -20.43
C LEU A 29 -4.80 13.95 -21.62
N ARG A 30 -5.21 15.20 -21.89
CA ARG A 30 -4.73 16.06 -22.94
C ARG A 30 -3.40 16.52 -22.40
N TYR A 31 -2.37 15.75 -22.77
CA TYR A 31 -0.97 15.91 -22.41
C TYR A 31 -0.56 15.38 -21.04
N GLY A 32 -0.56 14.06 -20.87
CA GLY A 32 0.54 13.26 -20.29
C GLY A 32 1.44 13.84 -19.18
N LEU A 33 0.91 14.61 -18.23
CA LEU A 33 1.68 15.09 -17.09
C LEU A 33 2.02 13.90 -16.18
N PHE A 34 3.30 13.74 -15.87
CA PHE A 34 3.81 12.66 -15.03
C PHE A 34 3.11 12.59 -13.67
N GLU A 35 2.77 13.76 -13.12
CA GLU A 35 1.99 13.91 -11.87
C GLU A 35 0.65 13.18 -11.93
N GLU A 36 -0.14 13.41 -12.99
CA GLU A 36 -1.48 12.83 -13.13
C GLU A 36 -1.42 11.31 -13.20
N LYS A 37 -0.39 10.75 -13.85
CA LYS A 37 -0.16 9.31 -13.90
C LYS A 37 0.14 8.72 -12.53
N ILE A 38 0.98 9.39 -11.74
CA ILE A 38 1.29 8.96 -10.36
C ILE A 38 0.04 9.05 -9.50
N PHE A 39 -0.71 10.15 -9.59
CA PHE A 39 -1.95 10.32 -8.84
C PHE A 39 -2.97 9.22 -9.18
N TYR A 40 -3.19 8.95 -10.46
CA TYR A 40 -4.05 7.87 -10.91
C TYR A 40 -3.60 6.50 -10.36
N ALA A 41 -2.29 6.22 -10.41
CA ALA A 41 -1.74 4.99 -9.85
C ALA A 41 -2.01 4.89 -8.33
N MET A 42 -1.78 5.97 -7.57
CA MET A 42 -2.08 6.00 -6.13
C MET A 42 -3.55 5.75 -5.83
N VAL A 43 -4.47 6.31 -6.62
CA VAL A 43 -5.92 6.09 -6.47
C VAL A 43 -6.28 4.62 -6.70
N VAL A 44 -5.76 4.01 -7.77
CA VAL A 44 -5.99 2.58 -8.08
C VAL A 44 -5.42 1.68 -6.98
N LEU A 45 -4.20 1.95 -6.52
CA LEU A 45 -3.56 1.21 -5.43
C LEU A 45 -4.39 1.30 -4.15
N ASN A 46 -4.96 2.46 -3.83
CA ASN A 46 -5.79 2.64 -2.64
C ASN A 46 -7.10 1.86 -2.73
N ILE A 47 -7.77 1.87 -3.89
CA ILE A 47 -8.96 1.02 -4.12
C ILE A 47 -8.62 -0.46 -3.93
N LEU A 48 -7.53 -0.93 -4.53
CA LEU A 48 -7.05 -2.30 -4.36
C LEU A 48 -6.78 -2.62 -2.88
N GLN A 49 -6.20 -1.68 -2.14
CA GLN A 49 -5.92 -1.83 -0.71
C GLN A 49 -7.21 -2.06 0.09
N CYS A 50 -8.24 -1.23 -0.13
CA CYS A 50 -9.54 -1.38 0.55
C CYS A 50 -10.24 -2.71 0.22
N ILE A 51 -10.15 -3.17 -1.04
CA ILE A 51 -10.73 -4.46 -1.46
C ILE A 51 -10.00 -5.62 -0.77
N ILE A 52 -8.67 -5.63 -0.81
CA ILE A 52 -7.83 -6.69 -0.23
C ILE A 52 -8.01 -6.74 1.30
N GLU A 53 -8.06 -5.58 1.95
CA GLU A 53 -8.29 -5.51 3.40
C GLU A 53 -9.65 -6.08 3.77
N SER A 54 -10.71 -5.68 3.06
CA SER A 54 -12.07 -6.19 3.28
C SER A 54 -12.16 -7.70 3.07
N ALA A 55 -11.47 -8.23 2.06
CA ALA A 55 -11.34 -9.67 1.82
C ALA A 55 -10.54 -10.37 2.93
N GLY A 56 -9.43 -9.79 3.39
CA GLY A 56 -8.63 -10.31 4.49
C GLY A 56 -9.41 -10.44 5.79
N PHE A 57 -10.24 -9.45 6.13
CA PHE A 57 -11.12 -9.51 7.29
C PHE A 57 -12.22 -10.57 7.17
N PHE A 58 -12.76 -10.79 5.98
CA PHE A 58 -13.73 -11.86 5.73
C PHE A 58 -13.12 -13.27 5.95
N LEU A 59 -11.84 -13.43 5.65
CA LEU A 59 -11.13 -14.71 5.81
C LEU A 59 -10.66 -14.95 7.25
N ASN A 60 -10.45 -13.90 8.02
CA ASN A 60 -9.86 -13.99 9.35
C ASN A 60 -10.71 -14.90 10.28
N GLY A 61 -10.08 -15.91 10.88
CA GLY A 61 -10.74 -16.88 11.75
C GLY A 61 -11.45 -18.05 11.04
N ASN A 62 -11.53 -18.06 9.70
CA ASN A 62 -12.06 -19.20 8.96
C ASN A 62 -11.02 -20.31 8.82
N MET A 63 -11.33 -21.50 9.34
CA MET A 63 -10.43 -22.67 9.36
C MET A 63 -10.60 -23.60 8.14
N GLY A 64 -11.38 -23.19 7.13
CA GLY A 64 -11.55 -23.97 5.91
C GLY A 64 -10.24 -24.18 5.13
N TYR A 65 -10.19 -25.27 4.36
CA TYR A 65 -9.01 -25.66 3.60
C TYR A 65 -8.60 -24.57 2.59
N GLY A 66 -7.34 -24.15 2.63
CA GLY A 66 -6.79 -23.13 1.73
C GLY A 66 -6.98 -21.67 2.17
N TYR A 67 -7.86 -21.36 3.13
CA TYR A 67 -8.04 -19.97 3.60
C TYR A 67 -6.80 -19.39 4.27
N ARG A 68 -5.99 -20.23 4.90
CA ARG A 68 -4.70 -19.82 5.47
C ARG A 68 -3.74 -19.33 4.40
N THR A 69 -3.56 -20.09 3.32
CA THR A 69 -2.70 -19.70 2.20
C THR A 69 -3.22 -18.43 1.53
N LEU A 70 -4.54 -18.33 1.31
CA LEU A 70 -5.17 -17.14 0.76
C LEU A 70 -4.94 -15.91 1.66
N SER A 71 -5.06 -16.08 2.98
CA SER A 71 -4.82 -15.00 3.95
C SER A 71 -3.37 -14.53 3.94
N ILE A 72 -2.40 -15.46 3.82
CA ILE A 72 -0.98 -15.10 3.68
C ILE A 72 -0.76 -14.28 2.40
N VAL A 73 -1.29 -14.75 1.27
CA VAL A 73 -1.15 -14.06 -0.02
C VAL A 73 -1.79 -12.66 0.01
N LEU A 74 -3.02 -12.53 0.51
CA LEU A 74 -3.71 -11.25 0.59
C LEU A 74 -2.97 -10.26 1.49
N ASN A 75 -2.48 -10.70 2.65
CA ASN A 75 -1.68 -9.85 3.54
C ASN A 75 -0.36 -9.42 2.88
N THR A 76 0.32 -10.33 2.18
CA THR A 76 1.54 -9.98 1.42
C THR A 76 1.24 -8.93 0.35
N ILE A 77 0.19 -9.11 -0.45
CA ILE A 77 -0.20 -8.12 -1.48
C ILE A 77 -0.57 -6.79 -0.83
N LEU A 78 -1.30 -6.81 0.29
CA LEU A 78 -1.69 -5.61 1.04
C LEU A 78 -0.47 -4.78 1.46
N PHE A 79 0.55 -5.43 2.03
CA PHE A 79 1.74 -4.73 2.50
C PHE A 79 2.66 -4.26 1.37
N ILE A 80 2.79 -5.05 0.29
CA ILE A 80 3.50 -4.61 -0.91
C ILE A 80 2.82 -3.38 -1.50
N ASN A 81 1.49 -3.41 -1.62
CA ASN A 81 0.69 -2.30 -2.13
C ASN A 81 0.88 -1.02 -1.28
N SER A 82 0.82 -1.15 0.05
CA SER A 82 1.06 -0.04 0.98
C SER A 82 2.48 0.55 0.86
N SER A 83 3.49 -0.30 0.64
CA SER A 83 4.88 0.13 0.43
C SER A 83 5.04 0.91 -0.87
N ILE A 84 4.45 0.41 -1.96
CA ILE A 84 4.45 1.09 -3.26
C ILE A 84 3.71 2.43 -3.15
N PHE A 85 2.55 2.45 -2.50
CA PHE A 85 1.77 3.66 -2.28
C PHE A 85 2.58 4.74 -1.55
N THR A 86 3.24 4.37 -0.45
CA THR A 86 4.06 5.30 0.33
C THR A 86 5.21 5.88 -0.49
N TYR A 87 5.90 5.04 -1.27
CA TYR A 87 6.97 5.50 -2.16
C TYR A 87 6.45 6.46 -3.25
N LEU A 88 5.32 6.13 -3.90
CA LEU A 88 4.70 6.98 -4.92
C LEU A 88 4.24 8.33 -4.34
N TRP A 89 3.75 8.36 -3.11
CA TRP A 89 3.33 9.59 -2.44
C TRP A 89 4.50 10.58 -2.29
N VAL A 90 5.69 10.10 -1.93
CA VAL A 90 6.87 10.98 -1.80
C VAL A 90 7.32 11.52 -3.16
N ILE A 91 7.24 10.73 -4.23
CA ILE A 91 7.53 11.22 -5.59
C ILE A 91 6.50 12.26 -6.00
N TYR A 92 5.22 12.00 -5.72
CA TYR A 92 4.12 12.90 -6.03
C TYR A 92 4.31 14.26 -5.35
N ALA A 93 4.61 14.26 -4.05
CA ALA A 93 4.82 15.48 -3.27
C ALA A 93 6.00 16.32 -3.80
N ASP A 94 7.16 15.70 -4.07
CA ASP A 94 8.34 16.43 -4.58
C ASP A 94 8.13 16.96 -5.99
N TYR A 95 7.47 16.18 -6.87
CA TYR A 95 7.15 16.68 -8.21
C TYR A 95 6.19 17.86 -8.17
N LYS A 96 5.19 17.82 -7.30
CA LYS A 96 4.21 18.91 -7.10
C LYS A 96 4.89 20.21 -6.69
N LEU A 97 5.93 20.12 -5.85
CA LEU A 97 6.63 21.29 -5.29
C LEU A 97 7.68 21.86 -6.24
N PHE A 98 8.51 20.99 -6.84
CA PHE A 98 9.69 21.44 -7.58
C PHE A 98 9.55 21.35 -9.11
N THR A 99 8.60 20.56 -9.63
CA THR A 99 8.38 20.30 -11.07
C THR A 99 9.64 19.85 -11.83
N ASP A 100 10.69 19.38 -11.13
CA ASP A 100 11.98 19.00 -11.74
C ASP A 100 12.11 17.49 -11.91
N MET A 101 11.86 17.03 -13.15
CA MET A 101 11.96 15.62 -13.52
C MET A 101 13.39 15.04 -13.41
N LYS A 102 14.43 15.86 -13.61
CA LYS A 102 15.83 15.39 -13.57
C LYS A 102 16.24 15.06 -12.15
N ARG A 103 15.83 15.92 -11.20
CA ARG A 103 16.01 15.69 -9.77
C ARG A 103 15.31 14.39 -9.33
N ILE A 104 14.07 14.18 -9.78
CA ILE A 104 13.31 12.98 -9.40
C ILE A 104 14.01 11.71 -9.86
N LYS A 105 14.39 11.62 -11.13
CA LYS A 105 15.04 10.40 -11.67
C LYS A 105 16.35 10.07 -10.95
N ARG A 106 17.11 11.08 -10.52
CA ARG A 106 18.38 10.89 -9.82
C ARG A 106 18.16 10.47 -8.37
N ILE A 107 17.38 11.23 -7.60
CA ILE A 107 17.22 11.01 -6.15
C ILE A 107 16.34 9.79 -5.89
N TYR A 108 15.22 9.66 -6.62
CA TYR A 108 14.22 8.64 -6.30
C TYR A 108 14.63 7.22 -6.69
N SER A 109 15.57 7.07 -7.62
CA SER A 109 16.21 5.78 -7.86
C SER A 109 16.91 5.24 -6.61
N PHE A 110 17.57 6.11 -5.83
CA PHE A 110 18.17 5.73 -4.55
C PHE A 110 17.14 5.59 -3.43
N VAL A 111 16.15 6.49 -3.38
CA VAL A 111 15.07 6.46 -2.39
C VAL A 111 14.15 5.24 -2.59
N ALA A 112 14.17 4.58 -3.75
CA ALA A 112 13.47 3.33 -4.00
C ALA A 112 14.11 2.11 -3.32
N ILE A 113 15.40 2.16 -2.97
CA ILE A 113 16.14 1.01 -2.44
C ILE A 113 15.49 0.45 -1.16
N PRO A 114 15.15 1.26 -0.13
CA PRO A 114 14.47 0.76 1.06
C PRO A 114 13.12 0.11 0.75
N ALA A 115 12.31 0.70 -0.14
CA ALA A 115 11.03 0.13 -0.55
C ALA A 115 11.20 -1.23 -1.23
N ILE A 116 12.19 -1.38 -2.13
CA ILE A 116 12.48 -2.65 -2.80
C ILE A 116 12.89 -3.72 -1.79
N LEU A 117 13.75 -3.38 -0.82
CA LEU A 117 14.18 -4.32 0.23
C LEU A 117 13.00 -4.82 1.07
N ILE A 118 12.08 -3.93 1.43
CA ILE A 118 10.87 -4.28 2.17
C ILE A 118 9.95 -5.18 1.33
N ILE A 119 9.75 -4.86 0.04
CA ILE A 119 8.96 -5.69 -0.89
C ILE A 119 9.56 -7.09 -1.01
N ILE A 120 10.88 -7.22 -1.15
CA ILE A 120 11.56 -8.51 -1.17
C ILE A 120 11.29 -9.27 0.14
N GLY A 121 11.39 -8.61 1.29
CA GLY A 121 11.06 -9.23 2.57
C GLY A 121 9.60 -9.72 2.66
N TYR A 122 8.64 -9.00 2.07
CA TYR A 122 7.25 -9.47 1.99
C TYR A 122 7.07 -10.67 1.04
N LEU A 123 7.85 -10.75 -0.04
CA LEU A 123 7.85 -11.92 -0.93
C LEU A 123 8.45 -13.14 -0.23
N ILE A 124 9.54 -12.96 0.51
CA ILE A 124 10.12 -14.01 1.37
C ILE A 124 9.10 -14.45 2.44
N ASN A 125 8.24 -13.52 2.89
CA ASN A 125 7.18 -13.81 3.85
C ASN A 125 6.16 -14.87 3.38
N LEU A 126 6.05 -15.11 2.07
CA LEU A 126 5.18 -16.17 1.53
C LEU A 126 5.66 -17.57 1.88
N VAL A 127 6.97 -17.76 2.04
CA VAL A 127 7.60 -19.07 2.31
C VAL A 127 8.00 -19.17 3.77
N THR A 128 8.52 -18.09 4.35
CA THR A 128 9.05 -18.05 5.72
C THR A 128 8.49 -16.86 6.49
N PRO A 129 7.96 -17.01 7.71
CA PRO A 129 7.35 -15.91 8.45
C PRO A 129 8.41 -14.93 8.97
N VAL A 130 8.76 -13.94 8.14
CA VAL A 130 9.72 -12.86 8.45
C VAL A 130 9.02 -11.71 9.17
N PHE A 131 7.98 -11.14 8.56
CA PHE A 131 7.28 -9.92 9.00
C PHE A 131 5.93 -10.21 9.64
N PHE A 132 5.22 -11.23 9.16
CA PHE A 132 3.94 -11.62 9.75
C PHE A 132 3.74 -13.12 9.64
N VAL A 133 2.94 -13.65 10.56
CA VAL A 133 2.57 -15.05 10.61
C VAL A 133 1.05 -15.17 10.67
N VAL A 134 0.53 -16.20 10.02
CA VAL A 134 -0.88 -16.60 10.14
C VAL A 134 -0.91 -17.92 10.90
N ASP A 135 -1.46 -17.88 12.11
CA ASP A 135 -1.54 -19.02 13.01
C ASP A 135 -2.50 -20.11 12.47
N LYS A 136 -2.50 -21.29 13.09
CA LYS A 136 -3.32 -22.46 12.75
C LYS A 136 -4.82 -22.14 12.71
N TYR A 137 -5.27 -21.16 13.50
CA TYR A 137 -6.64 -20.69 13.54
C TYR A 137 -6.97 -19.61 12.49
N ASN A 138 -6.09 -19.43 11.49
CA ASN A 138 -6.18 -18.38 10.48
C ASN A 138 -6.26 -16.96 11.07
N VAL A 139 -5.51 -16.74 12.16
CA VAL A 139 -5.41 -15.45 12.83
C VAL A 139 -4.08 -14.81 12.47
N TYR A 140 -4.15 -13.60 11.92
CA TYR A 140 -2.98 -12.80 11.59
C TYR A 140 -2.28 -12.30 12.87
N GLN A 141 -0.97 -12.46 12.93
CA GLN A 141 -0.09 -11.95 13.97
C GLN A 141 1.16 -11.31 13.36
N ARG A 142 1.65 -10.22 13.96
CA ARG A 142 2.88 -9.55 13.55
C ARG A 142 4.08 -10.22 14.24
N THR A 143 5.19 -10.35 13.52
CA THR A 143 6.45 -10.80 14.12
C THR A 143 7.23 -9.60 14.68
N ASP A 144 8.29 -9.90 15.44
CA ASP A 144 9.17 -8.86 16.00
C ASP A 144 9.82 -8.01 14.91
N LEU A 145 10.14 -8.57 13.73
CA LEU A 145 10.78 -7.83 12.64
C LEU A 145 9.84 -6.87 11.90
N PHE A 146 8.53 -6.85 12.21
CA PHE A 146 7.57 -5.95 11.57
C PHE A 146 7.84 -4.47 11.85
N PHE A 147 8.71 -4.11 12.79
CA PHE A 147 9.14 -2.71 13.00
C PHE A 147 9.93 -2.15 11.81
N ILE A 148 10.61 -3.00 11.02
CA ILE A 148 11.47 -2.55 9.92
C ILE A 148 10.64 -1.84 8.83
N PRO A 149 9.54 -2.43 8.29
CA PRO A 149 8.64 -1.73 7.38
C PRO A 149 8.08 -0.41 7.94
N TYR A 150 7.82 -0.35 9.25
CA TYR A 150 7.35 0.88 9.88
C TYR A 150 8.40 1.99 9.82
N ILE A 151 9.65 1.70 10.18
CA ILE A 151 10.75 2.67 10.10
C ILE A 151 10.86 3.23 8.67
N VAL A 152 10.80 2.36 7.66
CA VAL A 152 10.89 2.78 6.25
C VAL A 152 9.70 3.65 5.85
N THR A 153 8.48 3.29 6.27
CA THR A 153 7.27 4.07 5.99
C THR A 153 7.33 5.45 6.63
N TYR A 154 7.71 5.53 7.92
CA TYR A 154 7.86 6.80 8.62
C TYR A 154 8.99 7.65 8.07
N PHE A 155 10.09 7.05 7.62
CA PHE A 155 11.15 7.76 6.93
C PHE A 155 10.62 8.45 5.66
N TYR A 156 9.81 7.77 4.85
CA TYR A 156 9.20 8.36 3.66
C TYR A 156 8.23 9.50 3.99
N VAL A 157 7.39 9.33 5.02
CA VAL A 157 6.46 10.38 5.47
C VAL A 157 7.23 11.60 5.98
N ALA A 158 8.22 11.40 6.86
CA ALA A 158 9.05 12.48 7.41
C ALA A 158 9.82 13.21 6.31
N TYR A 159 10.38 12.48 5.34
CA TYR A 159 11.07 13.06 4.20
C TYR A 159 10.12 13.91 3.33
N GLY A 160 8.89 13.44 3.10
CA GLY A 160 7.87 14.23 2.41
C GLY A 160 7.45 15.50 3.15
N ILE A 161 7.36 15.45 4.49
CA ILE A 161 7.06 16.63 5.33
C ILE A 161 8.19 17.65 5.30
N ILE A 162 9.45 17.21 5.40
CA ILE A 162 10.62 18.11 5.39
C ILE A 162 10.77 18.82 4.02
N LEU A 163 10.28 18.21 2.95
CA LEU A 163 10.30 18.79 1.60
C LEU A 163 9.27 19.89 1.39
N ILE A 164 8.14 19.87 2.11
CA ILE A 164 7.05 20.87 2.04
C ILE A 164 7.43 22.10 2.85
#